data_AF-A0A4R6PKU6-F1
#
_entry.id   AF-A0A4R6PKU6-F1
#
_cell.length_a   1.000
_cell.length_b   1.000
_cell.length_c   1.000
_cell.angle_alpha   90.00
_cell.angle_beta   90.00
_cell.angle_gamma   90.00
#
_symmetry.space_group_name_H-M   'P 1'
#
loop_
_entity.id
_entity.type
_entity.pdbx_description
1 polymer ?
#
loop_
_entity_poly.entity_id
_entity_poly.type
_entity_poly.pdbx_seq_one_letter_code
_entity_poly.pdbx_strand_id
1 'polypeptide(L)'
;MQSIPKQTTVNLVSLRRIAGQGMTEYIIIVALIAVAAIGVYSLFGESIRNQVAGMAMEITGQSASSTLDEATRAAKSAQTLGKKDVTLGNYDDVTRNGESN
;
A
#
# COMPACT_ATOMS: atom_id res chain seq x y z
N MET A 1 -81.36 2.58 26.86
CA MET A 1 -80.09 3.26 27.16
C MET A 1 -79.03 2.69 26.23
N GLN A 2 -78.62 3.43 25.20
CA GLN A 2 -77.55 2.99 24.28
C GLN A 2 -76.24 3.69 24.68
N SER A 3 -75.23 2.88 24.97
CA SER A 3 -73.88 3.34 25.33
C SER A 3 -73.14 3.82 24.09
N ILE A 4 -72.79 5.11 24.07
CA ILE A 4 -71.95 5.71 23.03
C ILE A 4 -70.47 5.36 23.34
N PRO A 5 -69.71 4.73 22.44
CA PRO A 5 -68.29 4.51 22.64
C PRO A 5 -67.51 5.83 22.54
N LYS A 6 -66.69 6.14 23.56
CA LYS A 6 -65.74 7.26 23.53
C LYS A 6 -64.64 6.96 22.53
N GLN A 7 -64.45 7.84 21.54
CA GLN A 7 -63.31 7.77 20.63
C GLN A 7 -62.01 8.03 21.39
N THR A 8 -61.19 7.00 21.52
CA THR A 8 -59.81 7.12 21.99
C THR A 8 -58.99 7.78 20.89
N THR A 9 -58.65 9.05 21.10
CA THR A 9 -57.75 9.79 20.21
C THR A 9 -56.36 9.18 20.33
N VAL A 10 -55.93 8.42 19.33
CA VAL A 10 -54.54 7.94 19.21
C VAL A 10 -53.66 9.15 18.87
N ASN A 11 -52.86 9.57 19.84
CA ASN A 11 -51.85 10.60 19.65
C ASN A 11 -50.66 9.98 18.90
N LEU A 12 -50.64 10.10 17.58
CA LEU A 12 -49.52 9.68 16.75
C LEU A 12 -48.36 10.66 17.01
N VAL A 13 -47.34 10.22 17.74
CA VAL A 13 -46.10 10.99 17.93
C VAL A 13 -45.46 11.18 16.55
N SER A 14 -45.62 12.36 15.97
CA SER A 14 -44.89 12.76 14.77
C SER A 14 -43.42 12.96 15.16
N LEU A 15 -42.55 12.04 14.74
CA LEU A 15 -41.10 12.27 14.73
C LEU A 15 -40.85 13.45 13.78
N ARG A 16 -40.77 14.66 14.33
CA ARG A 16 -40.37 15.86 13.60
C ARG A 16 -39.02 15.57 12.95
N ARG A 17 -39.00 15.43 11.62
CA ARG A 17 -37.75 15.52 10.84
C ARG A 17 -37.18 16.91 11.07
N ILE A 18 -36.07 16.97 11.80
CA ILE A 18 -35.31 18.21 11.98
C ILE A 18 -34.68 18.55 10.63
N ALA A 19 -35.23 19.57 9.96
CA ALA A 19 -34.63 20.12 8.75
C ALA A 19 -33.23 20.65 9.10
N GLY A 20 -32.20 20.07 8.50
CA GLY A 20 -30.79 20.40 8.75
C GLY A 20 -29.99 19.37 9.56
N GLN A 21 -30.66 18.46 10.30
CA GLN A 21 -29.94 17.39 11.03
C GLN A 21 -29.33 16.35 10.08
N GLY A 22 -29.98 16.08 8.94
CA GLY A 22 -29.42 15.17 7.93
C GLY A 22 -28.21 15.77 7.19
N MET A 23 -28.23 17.06 6.87
CA MET A 23 -27.19 17.68 6.02
C MET A 23 -25.82 17.66 6.68
N THR A 24 -25.73 17.98 7.97
CA THR A 24 -24.46 17.93 8.72
C THR A 24 -23.98 16.51 8.94
N GLU A 25 -24.89 15.57 9.20
CA GLU A 25 -24.56 14.14 9.32
C GLU A 25 -23.98 13.59 8.01
N TYR A 26 -24.59 13.92 6.86
CA TYR A 26 -24.05 13.53 5.56
C TYR A 26 -22.68 14.14 5.28
N ILE A 27 -22.47 15.43 5.61
CA ILE A 27 -21.17 16.08 5.42
C ILE A 27 -20.09 15.40 6.26
N ILE A 28 -20.39 15.05 7.51
CA ILE A 28 -19.44 14.35 8.40
C ILE A 28 -19.11 12.96 7.85
N ILE A 29 -20.12 12.16 7.47
CA ILE A 29 -19.89 10.81 6.94
C ILE A 29 -19.09 10.86 5.64
N VAL A 30 -19.41 11.78 4.73
CA VAL A 30 -18.66 11.95 3.47
C VAL A 30 -17.22 12.35 3.74
N ALA A 31 -16.96 13.26 4.68
CA ALA A 31 -15.60 13.64 5.05
C ALA A 31 -14.79 12.44 5.60
N LEU A 32 -15.40 11.59 6.43
CA LEU A 32 -14.76 10.39 6.96
C LEU A 32 -14.42 9.38 5.85
N ILE A 33 -15.34 9.15 4.91
CA ILE A 33 -15.10 8.26 3.77
C ILE A 33 -13.98 8.80 2.88
N ALA A 34 -13.93 10.11 2.63
CA ALA A 34 -12.90 10.73 1.80
C ALA A 34 -11.50 10.55 2.41
N VAL A 35 -11.35 10.78 3.72
CA VAL A 35 -10.07 10.59 4.41
C VAL A 35 -9.64 9.11 4.40
N ALA A 36 -10.57 8.19 4.66
CA ALA A 36 -10.30 6.75 4.60
C ALA A 36 -9.89 6.32 3.18
N ALA A 37 -10.57 6.84 2.15
CA ALA A 37 -10.28 6.55 0.75
C ALA A 37 -8.86 6.99 0.37
N ILE A 38 -8.40 8.19 0.75
CA ILE A 38 -7.03 8.64 0.47
C ILE A 38 -5.99 7.66 1.05
N GLY A 39 -6.21 7.18 2.28
CA GLY A 39 -5.33 6.22 2.93
C GLY A 39 -5.31 4.85 2.23
N VAL A 40 -6.50 4.32 1.91
CA VAL A 40 -6.63 3.04 1.18
C VAL A 40 -6.03 3.15 -0.22
N TYR A 41 -6.31 4.21 -0.97
CA TYR A 41 -5.75 4.40 -2.32
C TYR A 41 -4.22 4.48 -2.32
N SER A 42 -3.63 5.05 -1.27
CA SER A 42 -2.17 5.15 -1.12
C SER A 42 -1.55 3.77 -0.83
N LEU A 43 -2.00 3.06 0.22
CA LEU A 43 -1.48 1.74 0.59
C LEU A 43 -1.80 0.65 -0.44
N PHE A 44 -3.02 0.66 -0.97
CA PHE A 44 -3.47 -0.31 -1.96
C PHE A 44 -2.85 -0.05 -3.34
N GLY A 45 -2.66 1.23 -3.70
CA GLY A 45 -2.00 1.61 -4.95
C GLY A 45 -0.53 1.16 -4.99
N GLU A 46 0.19 1.31 -3.88
CA GLU A 46 1.56 0.80 -3.75
C GLU A 46 1.61 -0.73 -3.81
N SER A 47 0.72 -1.42 -3.09
CA SER A 47 0.66 -2.89 -3.09
C SER A 47 0.32 -3.46 -4.46
N ILE A 48 -0.68 -2.90 -5.16
CA ILE A 48 -1.02 -3.29 -6.53
C ILE A 48 0.13 -3.00 -7.47
N ARG A 49 0.74 -1.81 -7.40
CA ARG A 49 1.88 -1.48 -8.26
C ARG A 49 3.02 -2.47 -8.07
N ASN A 50 3.34 -2.84 -6.84
CA ASN A 50 4.41 -3.80 -6.54
C ASN A 50 4.09 -5.21 -7.07
N GLN A 51 2.86 -5.67 -6.90
CA GLN A 51 2.43 -6.97 -7.45
C GLN A 51 2.40 -6.96 -8.98
N VAL A 52 1.86 -5.91 -9.59
CA VAL A 52 1.83 -5.73 -11.05
C VAL A 52 3.23 -5.55 -11.61
N ALA A 53 4.16 -4.89 -10.90
CA ALA A 53 5.56 -4.80 -11.31
C ALA A 53 6.25 -6.17 -11.25
N GLY A 54 6.03 -6.95 -10.20
CA GLY A 54 6.53 -8.33 -10.11
C GLY A 54 5.98 -9.20 -11.23
N MET A 55 4.67 -9.15 -11.47
CA MET A 55 4.01 -9.85 -12.56
C MET A 55 4.45 -9.35 -13.95
N ALA A 56 4.66 -8.05 -14.13
CA ALA A 56 5.10 -7.47 -15.40
C ALA A 56 6.55 -7.85 -15.71
N MET A 57 7.40 -7.91 -14.69
CA MET A 57 8.77 -8.41 -14.85
C MET A 57 8.76 -9.90 -15.20
N GLU A 58 7.82 -10.68 -14.66
CA GLU A 58 7.63 -12.10 -14.99
C GLU A 58 7.02 -12.32 -16.38
N ILE A 59 6.06 -11.48 -16.80
CA ILE A 59 5.40 -11.57 -18.11
C ILE A 59 6.30 -11.11 -19.26
N THR A 60 7.22 -10.17 -18.99
CA THR A 60 8.20 -9.69 -19.98
C THR A 60 9.46 -10.58 -20.01
N GLY A 61 9.54 -11.61 -19.17
CA GLY A 61 10.70 -12.51 -19.07
C GLY A 61 11.95 -11.83 -18.50
N GLN A 62 11.81 -10.64 -17.90
CA GLN A 62 12.90 -9.78 -17.42
C GLN A 62 13.27 -10.04 -15.94
N SER A 63 12.44 -10.75 -15.16
CA SER A 63 12.46 -10.85 -13.68
C SER A 63 13.45 -11.83 -13.04
N ALA A 64 14.46 -12.33 -13.74
CA ALA A 64 15.46 -13.17 -13.08
C ALA A 64 16.84 -13.00 -13.69
N SER A 65 17.00 -13.19 -15.01
CA SER A 65 18.34 -13.26 -15.61
C SER A 65 19.17 -12.00 -15.38
N SER A 66 18.69 -10.80 -15.72
CA SER A 66 19.48 -9.57 -15.56
C SER A 66 19.88 -9.32 -14.11
N THR A 67 18.95 -9.42 -13.17
CA THR A 67 19.22 -9.20 -11.74
C THR A 67 20.06 -10.33 -11.14
N LEU A 68 19.85 -11.58 -11.55
CA LEU A 68 20.70 -12.72 -11.18
C LEU A 68 22.09 -12.62 -11.79
N ASP A 69 22.23 -12.09 -13.00
CA ASP A 69 23.51 -11.91 -13.69
C ASP A 69 24.32 -10.82 -13.00
N GLU A 70 23.69 -9.69 -12.64
CA GLU A 70 24.28 -8.64 -11.82
C GLU A 70 24.69 -9.18 -10.44
N ALA A 71 23.79 -9.91 -9.77
CA ALA A 71 24.07 -10.52 -8.47
C ALA A 71 25.18 -11.59 -8.54
N THR A 72 25.22 -12.38 -9.61
CA THR A 72 26.24 -13.40 -9.85
C THR A 72 27.59 -12.75 -10.14
N ARG A 73 27.62 -11.63 -10.88
CA ARG A 73 28.84 -10.83 -11.10
C ARG A 73 29.36 -10.26 -9.79
N ALA A 74 28.50 -9.63 -9.00
CA ALA A 74 28.87 -9.08 -7.69
C ALA A 74 29.40 -10.17 -6.73
N ALA A 75 28.73 -11.32 -6.69
CA ALA A 75 29.17 -12.47 -5.88
C ALA A 75 30.53 -13.03 -6.33
N LYS A 76 30.78 -13.12 -7.65
CA LYS A 76 32.07 -13.55 -8.20
C LYS A 76 33.19 -12.56 -7.88
N SER A 77 32.92 -11.26 -7.98
CA SER A 77 33.88 -10.22 -7.59
C SER A 77 34.21 -10.30 -6.10
N ALA A 78 33.20 -10.41 -5.23
CA ALA A 78 33.39 -10.56 -3.79
C ALA A 78 34.16 -11.84 -3.43
N GLN A 79 33.86 -12.98 -4.09
CA GLN A 79 34.59 -14.23 -3.88
C GLN A 79 36.06 -14.12 -4.32
N THR A 80 36.32 -13.40 -5.41
CA THR A 80 37.69 -13.17 -5.91
C THR A 80 38.48 -12.28 -4.95
N LEU A 81 37.84 -11.23 -4.42
CA LEU A 81 38.43 -10.37 -3.40
C LEU A 81 38.67 -11.11 -2.08
N GLY A 82 37.72 -11.95 -1.63
CA GLY A 82 37.87 -12.75 -0.40
C GLY A 82 38.89 -13.87 -0.49
N LYS A 83 39.22 -14.34 -1.71
CA LYS A 83 40.32 -15.29 -1.96
C LYS A 83 41.69 -14.60 -2.09
N LYS A 84 41.73 -13.28 -2.19
CA LYS A 84 42.96 -12.50 -2.30
C LYS A 84 43.37 -12.09 -0.89
N ASP A 85 44.48 -12.61 -0.39
CA ASP A 85 45.00 -12.26 0.94
C ASP A 85 45.31 -10.76 0.97
N VAL A 86 44.47 -9.98 1.65
CA VAL A 86 44.65 -8.53 1.78
C VAL A 86 45.68 -8.26 2.86
N THR A 87 46.87 -7.88 2.43
CA THR A 87 47.96 -7.46 3.31
C THR A 87 48.25 -5.98 3.06
N LEU A 88 48.85 -5.30 4.04
CA LEU A 88 49.18 -3.87 3.92
C LEU A 88 50.04 -3.55 2.68
N GLY A 89 50.77 -4.52 2.14
CA GLY A 89 51.60 -4.37 0.94
C GLY A 89 50.86 -4.51 -0.39
N ASN A 90 49.64 -5.07 -0.42
CA ASN A 90 48.88 -5.31 -1.65
C ASN A 90 47.47 -4.70 -1.65
N TYR A 91 47.18 -3.85 -0.67
CA TYR A 91 45.88 -3.20 -0.49
C TYR A 91 45.44 -2.43 -1.74
N ASP A 92 46.35 -1.63 -2.32
CA ASP A 92 46.09 -0.81 -3.50
C ASP A 92 45.74 -1.66 -4.75
N ASP A 93 46.42 -2.80 -4.92
CA ASP A 93 46.17 -3.73 -6.03
C ASP A 93 44.90 -4.57 -5.85
N VAL A 94 44.42 -4.76 -4.63
CA VAL A 94 43.17 -5.51 -4.37
C VAL A 94 41.98 -4.60 -4.59
N THR A 95 42.04 -3.35 -4.12
CA THR A 95 40.93 -2.38 -4.23
C THR A 95 40.77 -1.86 -5.66
N ARG A 96 41.87 -1.60 -6.38
CA ARG A 96 41.83 -1.04 -7.74
C ARG A 96 41.35 -2.02 -8.80
N ASN A 97 41.51 -3.33 -8.57
CA ASN A 97 41.00 -4.38 -9.47
C ASN A 97 39.49 -4.67 -9.27
N GLY A 98 38.86 -4.10 -8.24
CA GLY A 98 37.41 -4.18 -8.04
C GLY A 98 36.59 -3.24 -8.93
N GLU A 99 37.23 -2.25 -9.57
CA GLU A 99 36.60 -1.27 -10.47
C GLU A 99 36.75 -1.64 -11.97
N SER A 100 37.42 -2.75 -12.28
CA SER A 100 37.68 -3.18 -13.67
C SER A 100 36.76 -4.34 -14.09
N ASN A 101 35.44 -4.16 -13.97
CA ASN A 101 34.45 -4.96 -14.72
C ASN A 101 33.10 -4.23 -14.78
#